data_AF-A0A392U384-F1
#
_entry.id   AF-A0A392U384-F1
#
_cell.length_a   1.000
_cell.length_b   1.000
_cell.length_c   1.000
_cell.angle_alpha   90.00
_cell.angle_beta   90.00
_cell.angle_gamma   90.00
#
_symmetry.space_group_name_H-M   'P 1'
#
loop_
_entity.id
_entity.type
_entity.pdbx_description
1 polymer ?
#
loop_
_entity_poly.entity_id
_entity_poly.type
_entity_poly.pdbx_seq_one_letter_code
_entity_poly.pdbx_strand_id
1 'polypeptide(L)' 'MIQEKMRSSQSRQKSYADKKRKDVKFQEGDHVFVRVTSTTGIGRALKSRKLTSRFIGPYQILKRIGKVA' A
#
# COMPACT_ATOMS: atom_id res chain seq x y z
N MET A 1 10.68 18.80 28.26
CA MET A 1 11.07 19.48 26.99
C MET A 1 11.41 18.52 25.85
N ILE A 2 12.21 17.45 26.04
CA ILE A 2 12.59 16.53 24.94
C ILE A 2 11.40 15.73 24.39
N GLN A 3 10.55 15.19 25.26
CA GLN A 3 9.40 14.38 24.86
C GLN A 3 8.36 15.16 24.04
N GLU A 4 8.11 16.43 24.35
CA GLU A 4 7.19 17.27 23.58
C GLU A 4 7.71 17.57 22.18
N LYS A 5 9.00 17.87 22.04
CA LYS A 5 9.65 18.08 20.73
C LYS A 5 9.61 16.81 19.87
N MET A 6 9.73 15.64 20.50
CA MET A 6 9.60 14.36 19.81
C MET A 6 8.17 14.12 19.31
N ARG A 7 7.16 14.35 20.16
CA ARG A 7 5.74 14.21 19.81
C ARG A 7 5.31 15.17 18.71
N SER A 8 5.78 16.43 18.74
CA SER A 8 5.45 17.41 17.70
C SER A 8 6.06 17.02 16.34
N SER A 9 7.28 16.48 16.34
CA SER A 9 7.92 15.94 15.13
C SER A 9 7.15 14.74 14.55
N GLN A 10 6.76 13.77 15.40
CA GLN A 10 5.96 12.61 14.98
C GLN A 10 4.59 13.02 14.44
N SER A 11 3.91 13.95 15.11
CA SER A 11 2.62 14.49 14.66
C SER A 11 2.73 15.16 13.29
N ARG A 12 3.80 15.94 13.08
CA ARG A 12 4.07 16.59 11.80
C ARG A 12 4.35 15.59 10.68
N GLN A 13 5.15 14.54 10.95
CA GLN A 13 5.39 13.45 10.01
C GLN A 13 4.09 12.73 9.62
N LYS A 14 3.26 12.41 10.62
CA LYS A 14 1.97 11.75 10.41
C LYS A 14 1.03 12.61 9.57
N SER A 15 0.91 13.90 9.90
CA SER A 15 0.09 14.85 9.13
C SER A 15 0.53 14.93 7.66
N TYR A 16 1.84 14.94 7.39
CA TYR A 16 2.34 14.97 6.02
C TYR A 16 2.08 13.66 5.26
N ALA A 17 2.19 12.51 5.94
CA ALA A 17 1.91 11.21 5.34
C ALA A 17 0.42 11.04 5.04
N ASP A 18 -0.44 11.35 6.00
CA ASP A 18 -1.88 11.12 5.90
C ASP A 18 -2.54 12.10 4.90
N LYS A 19 -2.05 13.34 4.76
CA LYS A 19 -2.52 14.28 3.72
C LYS A 19 -2.41 13.74 2.30
N LYS A 20 -1.47 12.82 2.03
CA LYS A 20 -1.27 12.21 0.70
C LYS A 20 -1.95 10.84 0.57
N ARG A 21 -2.48 10.29 1.66
CA ARG A 21 -3.28 9.06 1.62
C ARG A 21 -4.69 9.43 1.20
N LYS A 22 -5.11 8.99 0.02
CA LYS A 22 -6.52 8.92 -0.33
C LYS A 22 -7.04 7.59 0.19
N ASP A 23 -8.15 7.60 0.89
CA ASP A 23 -8.92 6.39 1.20
C ASP A 23 -9.55 5.89 -0.11
N VAL A 24 -8.75 5.21 -0.94
CA VAL A 24 -9.22 4.65 -2.19
C VAL A 24 -10.03 3.40 -1.87
N LYS A 25 -11.35 3.56 -1.84
CA LYS A 25 -12.29 2.45 -1.70
C LYS A 25 -12.57 1.90 -3.09
N PHE A 26 -12.04 0.71 -3.37
CA PHE A 26 -12.38 -0.01 -4.58
C PHE A 26 -13.71 -0.73 -4.43
N GLN A 27 -14.44 -0.83 -5.53
CA GLN A 27 -15.71 -1.56 -5.65
C GLN A 27 -15.52 -2.85 -6.45
N GLU A 28 -16.52 -3.73 -6.38
CA GLU A 28 -16.57 -4.92 -7.23
C GLU A 28 -16.71 -4.48 -8.70
N GLY A 29 -15.90 -5.05 -9.59
CA GLY A 29 -15.81 -4.63 -10.99
C GLY A 29 -14.72 -3.62 -11.32
N ASP A 30 -14.10 -2.96 -10.32
CA ASP A 30 -12.96 -2.08 -10.56
C ASP A 30 -11.74 -2.88 -11.02
N HIS A 31 -10.94 -2.28 -11.91
CA HIS A 31 -9.66 -2.84 -12.35
C HIS A 31 -8.51 -2.22 -11.55
N VAL A 32 -7.71 -3.06 -10.91
CA VAL A 32 -6.59 -2.64 -10.06
C VAL A 32 -5.30 -3.35 -10.44
N PHE A 33 -4.18 -2.68 -10.21
CA PHE A 33 -2.86 -3.28 -10.34
C PHE A 33 -2.38 -3.79 -8.98
N VAL A 34 -1.89 -5.03 -8.94
CA VAL A 34 -1.40 -5.65 -7.70
C VAL A 34 0.08 -5.35 -7.52
N ARG A 35 0.47 -4.82 -6.34
CA ARG A 35 1.87 -4.52 -6.03
C ARG A 35 2.63 -5.79 -5.65
N VAL A 36 3.80 -5.99 -6.26
CA VAL A 36 4.72 -7.10 -5.96
C VAL A 36 5.68 -6.70 -4.85
N THR A 37 5.71 -7.44 -3.74
CA THR A 37 6.76 -7.31 -2.71
C THR A 37 7.86 -8.34 -2.93
N SER A 38 9.12 -7.96 -2.71
CA SER A 38 10.29 -8.82 -2.91
C SER A 38 10.48 -9.89 -1.83
N THR A 39 9.68 -9.82 -0.76
CA THR A 39 9.68 -10.70 0.42
C THR A 39 8.23 -11.14 0.57
N THR A 40 7.88 -12.41 0.36
CA THR A 40 7.89 -13.49 1.37
C THR A 40 7.59 -14.84 0.66
N GLY A 41 8.25 -15.94 1.05
CA GLY A 41 8.02 -17.31 0.49
C GLY A 41 6.62 -17.88 0.82
N ILE A 42 6.15 -19.04 0.35
CA ILE A 42 6.66 -20.21 -0.41
C ILE A 42 5.91 -20.25 -1.76
N GLY A 43 6.61 -20.47 -2.87
CA GLY A 43 6.04 -20.40 -4.24
C GLY A 43 6.62 -19.25 -5.06
N ARG A 44 7.85 -19.45 -5.58
CA ARG A 44 8.71 -18.42 -6.16
C ARG A 44 8.26 -17.95 -7.56
N ALA A 45 7.15 -17.24 -7.70
CA ALA A 45 6.75 -16.65 -8.99
C ALA A 45 6.85 -15.11 -9.05
N LEU A 46 6.81 -14.42 -7.91
CA LEU A 46 6.69 -12.95 -7.86
C LEU A 46 7.97 -12.24 -7.39
N LYS A 47 9.14 -12.67 -7.88
CA LYS A 47 10.38 -11.93 -7.61
C LYS A 47 10.42 -10.67 -8.46
N SER A 48 10.28 -9.50 -7.83
CA SER A 48 10.64 -8.24 -8.50
C SER A 48 12.15 -8.22 -8.71
N ARG A 49 12.62 -8.44 -9.94
CA ARG A 49 14.02 -8.20 -10.34
C ARG A 49 14.24 -6.69 -10.50
N LYS A 50 15.50 -6.23 -10.45
CA LYS A 50 15.89 -4.80 -10.44
C LYS A 50 15.22 -3.92 -11.52
N LEU A 51 14.75 -4.52 -12.61
CA LEU A 51 14.08 -3.86 -13.75
C LEU A 51 12.66 -4.37 -14.06
N THR A 52 12.05 -5.20 -13.21
CA THR A 52 10.66 -5.65 -13.45
C THR A 52 9.67 -4.63 -12.92
N SER A 53 8.50 -4.55 -13.57
CA SER A 53 7.38 -3.76 -13.06
C SER A 53 7.07 -4.14 -11.61
N ARG A 54 6.84 -3.14 -10.76
CA ARG A 54 6.41 -3.33 -9.37
C ARG A 54 4.92 -3.70 -9.27
N PHE A 55 4.21 -3.63 -10.38
CA PHE A 55 2.77 -3.81 -10.50
C PHE A 55 2.46 -4.84 -11.59
N ILE A 56 1.59 -5.80 -11.26
CA ILE A 56 1.08 -6.80 -12.20
C ILE A 56 -0.31 -6.33 -12.65
N GLY A 57 -0.58 -6.56 -13.95
CA GLY A 57 -1.78 -6.36 -14.76
C GLY A 57 -3.09 -5.80 -14.17
N PRO A 58 -4.03 -5.35 -15.01
CA PRO A 58 -5.34 -4.96 -14.54
C PRO A 58 -6.12 -6.20 -14.12
N TYR A 59 -6.39 -6.34 -12.82
CA TYR A 59 -7.24 -7.38 -12.26
C TYR A 59 -8.59 -6.80 -11.89
N GLN A 60 -9.66 -7.47 -12.28
CA GLN A 60 -11.00 -7.12 -11.83
C GLN A 60 -11.22 -7.61 -10.39
N ILE A 61 -11.74 -6.73 -9.54
CA ILE A 61 -12.14 -7.11 -8.19
C ILE A 61 -13.44 -7.90 -8.26
N LEU A 62 -13.37 -9.20 -7.97
CA LEU A 62 -14.53 -10.09 -7.96
C LEU A 62 -15.38 -9.95 -6.70
N LYS A 63 -14.73 -9.75 -5.54
CA LYS A 63 -15.38 -9.61 -4.25
C LYS A 63 -14.52 -8.81 -3.30
N ARG A 64 -15.13 -7.92 -2.52
CA ARG A 64 -14.43 -7.25 -1.40
C ARG A 64 -14.53 -8.09 -0.13
N ILE A 65 -13.38 -8.49 0.42
CA ILE A 65 -13.31 -9.21 1.70
C ILE A 65 -12.80 -8.24 2.78
N GLY A 66 -13.65 -7.91 3.75
CA GLY A 66 -13.31 -7.05 4.88
C GLY A 66 -13.26 -5.54 4.55
N LYS A 67 -13.28 -4.72 5.61
CA LYS A 67 -13.13 -3.26 5.49
C LYS A 67 -11.64 -2.95 5.36
N VAL A 68 -11.17 -2.82 4.12
CA VAL A 68 -9.87 -2.18 3.84
C VAL A 68 -9.96 -0.75 4.37
N ALA A 69 -9.06 -0.43 5.30
CA ALA A 69 -9.05 0.77 6.14
C ALA A 69 -9.19 2.06 5.33
#